data_AF-A0A7C1VVF2-F1
#
_entry.id   AF-A0A7C1VVF2-F1
#
_cell.length_a   1.000
_cell.length_b   1.000
_cell.length_c   1.000
_cell.angle_alpha   90.00
_cell.angle_beta   90.00
_cell.angle_gamma   90.00
#
_symmetry.space_group_name_H-M   'P 1'
#
loop_
_entity.id
_entity.type
_entity.pdbx_description
1 polymer ?
#
loop_
_entity_poly.entity_id
_entity_poly.type
_entity_poly.pdbx_seq_one_letter_code
_entity_poly.pdbx_strand_id
1 'polypeptide(L)' 'MNLHYFDNPEAAETDTMLKIVIRQGYVPPKCLLGGLIVLSLINEGKDPRAECNSDRSICRGRPIKLDTL' A
#
# COMPACT_ATOMS: atom_id res chain seq x y z
N MET A 1 10.39 -7.03 10.31
CA MET A 1 9.08 -6.81 9.66
C MET A 1 9.00 -5.34 9.32
N ASN A 2 8.80 -4.98 8.06
CA ASN A 2 8.85 -3.57 7.63
C ASN A 2 7.45 -2.99 7.52
N LEU A 3 7.29 -1.74 7.95
CA LEU A 3 6.02 -1.00 7.86
C LEU A 3 5.74 -0.55 6.42
N HIS A 4 6.81 -0.30 5.66
CA HIS A 4 6.79 0.10 4.26
C HIS A 4 8.13 -0.19 3.59
N TYR A 5 8.18 0.02 2.27
CA TYR A 5 9.33 -0.21 1.40
C TYR A 5 9.64 1.02 0.53
N PHE A 6 9.26 2.22 0.97
CA PHE A 6 9.41 3.46 0.17
C PHE A 6 10.85 3.76 -0.22
N ASP A 7 11.81 3.52 0.68
CA ASP A 7 13.23 3.78 0.43
C ASP A 7 13.96 2.59 -0.21
N ASN A 8 13.32 1.41 -0.24
CA ASN A 8 13.87 0.21 -0.87
C ASN A 8 12.75 -0.64 -1.51
N PRO A 9 12.22 -0.23 -2.67
CA PRO A 9 11.10 -0.89 -3.32
C PRO A 9 11.37 -2.36 -3.66
N GLU A 10 12.62 -2.74 -3.96
CA GLU A 10 12.99 -4.11 -4.32
C GLU A 10 12.77 -5.08 -3.15
N ALA A 11 12.91 -4.61 -1.90
CA ALA A 11 12.66 -5.44 -0.73
C ALA A 11 11.18 -5.86 -0.59
N ALA A 12 10.25 -5.13 -1.21
CA ALA A 12 8.82 -5.46 -1.22
C ALA A 12 8.55 -6.83 -1.87
N GLU A 13 9.42 -7.27 -2.80
CA GLU A 13 9.33 -8.58 -3.45
C GLU A 13 9.54 -9.76 -2.49
N THR A 14 10.06 -9.52 -1.27
CA THR A 14 10.23 -10.56 -0.25
C THR A 14 9.07 -10.59 0.76
N ASP A 15 8.15 -9.63 0.70
CA ASP A 15 7.00 -9.56 1.60
C ASP A 15 5.86 -10.45 1.10
N THR A 16 5.82 -11.68 1.63
CA THR A 16 4.76 -12.65 1.33
C THR A 16 3.35 -12.11 1.62
N MET A 17 3.19 -11.32 2.69
CA MET A 17 1.88 -10.77 3.04
C MET A 17 1.45 -9.70 2.04
N LEU A 18 2.37 -8.86 1.60
CA LEU A 18 2.11 -7.84 0.59
C LEU A 18 1.65 -8.49 -0.73
N LYS A 19 2.31 -9.58 -1.15
CA LYS A 19 1.90 -10.36 -2.32
C LYS A 19 0.48 -10.91 -2.19
N ILE A 20 0.10 -11.38 -1.00
CA ILE A 20 -1.26 -11.90 -0.75
C ILE A 20 -2.30 -10.79 -0.88
N VAL A 21 -2.10 -9.65 -0.21
CA VAL A 21 -3.09 -8.54 -0.25
C VAL A 21 -3.17 -7.85 -1.61
N ILE A 22 -2.08 -7.85 -2.39
CA ILE A 22 -2.09 -7.45 -3.80
C ILE A 22 -2.94 -8.41 -4.63
N ARG A 23 -2.73 -9.73 -4.48
CA ARG A 23 -3.48 -10.75 -5.22
C ARG A 23 -4.98 -10.72 -4.91
N GLN A 24 -5.33 -10.37 -3.67
CA GLN A 24 -6.71 -10.19 -3.23
C GLN A 24 -7.33 -8.86 -3.71
N GLY A 25 -6.54 -7.96 -4.30
CA GLY A 25 -7.01 -6.71 -4.89
C GLY A 25 -7.16 -5.54 -3.91
N TYR A 26 -6.75 -5.70 -2.65
CA TYR A 26 -6.86 -4.63 -1.65
C TYR A 26 -6.01 -3.40 -2.00
N VAL A 27 -4.81 -3.64 -2.53
CA VAL A 27 -3.84 -2.59 -2.91
C VAL A 27 -3.28 -2.86 -4.32
N PRO A 28 -2.76 -1.84 -5.03
CA PRO A 28 -2.30 -2.03 -6.42
C PRO A 28 -1.00 -2.86 -6.48
N PRO A 29 -0.64 -3.41 -7.66
CA PRO A 29 0.55 -4.26 -7.82
C PRO A 29 1.89 -3.61 -7.44
N LYS A 30 1.97 -2.28 -7.50
CA LYS A 30 3.15 -1.50 -7.13
C LYS A 30 3.05 -0.89 -5.72
N CYS A 31 2.21 -1.45 -4.85
CA CYS A 31 2.09 -0.98 -3.48
C CYS A 31 3.40 -1.26 -2.73
N LEU A 32 3.86 -0.26 -1.97
CA LEU A 32 5.06 -0.36 -1.14
C LEU A 32 4.73 -0.26 0.36
N LEU A 33 3.44 -0.30 0.73
CA LEU A 33 3.04 -0.41 2.13
C LEU A 33 3.26 -1.84 2.59
N GLY A 34 3.76 -2.05 3.81
CA GLY A 34 4.01 -3.38 4.35
C GLY A 34 2.74 -4.22 4.36
N GLY A 35 2.82 -5.49 3.97
CA GLY A 35 1.64 -6.35 3.82
C GLY A 35 0.82 -6.49 5.11
N LEU A 36 1.49 -6.51 6.25
CA LEU A 36 0.82 -6.56 7.56
C LEU A 36 0.14 -5.25 7.94
N ILE A 37 0.66 -4.09 7.49
CA ILE A 37 0.00 -2.81 7.69
C ILE A 37 -1.26 -2.73 6.84
N VAL A 38 -1.18 -3.16 5.57
CA VAL A 38 -2.35 -3.28 4.71
C VAL A 38 -3.42 -4.15 5.38
N LEU A 39 -3.04 -5.31 5.90
CA LEU A 39 -3.98 -6.23 6.56
C LEU A 39 -4.57 -5.64 7.86
N SER A 40 -3.77 -4.96 8.69
CA SER A 40 -4.27 -4.29 9.91
C SER A 40 -5.34 -3.27 9.58
N LEU A 41 -5.08 -2.41 8.59
CA LEU A 41 -6.03 -1.37 8.17
C LEU A 41 -7.34 -1.98 7.66
N ILE A 42 -7.27 -3.07 6.88
CA ILE A 42 -8.47 -3.79 6.41
C ILE A 42 -9.25 -4.37 7.59
N ASN A 43 -8.57 -5.00 8.56
CA ASN A 43 -9.21 -5.57 9.74
C ASN A 43 -9.85 -4.49 10.63
N GLU A 44 -9.32 -3.28 10.63
CA GLU A 44 -9.89 -2.09 11.29
C GLU A 44 -11.02 -1.44 10.47
N GLY A 45 -11.35 -1.97 9.28
CA GLY A 45 -12.37 -1.41 8.39
C GLY A 45 -11.95 -0.14 7.65
N LYS A 46 -10.65 0.16 7.60
CA LYS A 46 -10.07 1.34 6.94
C LYS A 46 -9.60 1.01 5.52
N ASP A 47 -9.55 2.02 4.65
CA ASP A 47 -8.99 1.91 3.29
C ASP A 47 -7.46 2.11 3.36
N PRO A 48 -6.64 1.08 3.11
CA PRO A 48 -5.18 1.22 3.14
C PRO A 48 -4.64 2.26 2.16
N ARG A 49 -5.37 2.52 1.06
CA ARG A 49 -4.99 3.55 0.09
C ARG A 49 -5.33 4.96 0.58
N ALA A 50 -6.34 5.13 1.43
CA ALA A 50 -6.67 6.42 2.02
C ALA A 50 -5.67 6.78 3.14
N GLU A 51 -5.27 5.79 3.93
CA GLU A 51 -4.37 5.93 5.08
C GLU A 51 -2.88 5.98 4.70
N CYS A 52 -2.55 5.77 3.42
CA CYS A 52 -1.18 5.77 2.93
C CYS A 52 -0.70 7.20 2.57
N ASN A 53 0.41 7.59 3.20
CA ASN A 53 1.08 8.87 2.98
C ASN A 53 2.33 8.76 2.07
N SER A 54 2.51 7.64 1.36
CA SER A 54 3.64 7.51 0.42
C SER A 54 3.49 8.49 -0.74
N ASP A 55 4.61 8.87 -1.36
CA ASP A 55 4.55 9.48 -2.69
C ASP A 55 3.84 8.51 -3.64
N ARG A 56 2.70 8.98 -4.18
CA ARG A 56 1.82 8.18 -5.03
C ARG A 56 2.27 8.17 -6.48
N SER A 57 3.28 8.98 -6.84
CA SER A 57 3.93 8.94 -8.15
C SER A 57 4.55 7.56 -8.43
N ILE A 58 5.03 6.89 -7.38
CA ILE A 58 5.72 5.61 -7.43
C ILE A 58 4.73 4.44 -7.56
N CYS A 59 3.75 4.37 -6.65
CA CYS A 59 2.81 3.26 -6.60
C CYS A 59 1.66 3.37 -7.62
N ARG A 60 1.48 4.56 -8.22
CA ARG A 60 0.37 4.90 -9.13
C ARG A 60 -1.00 4.47 -8.59
N GLY A 61 -1.17 4.65 -7.28
CA GLY A 61 -2.37 4.25 -6.54
C GLY A 61 -3.61 5.06 -6.93
N ARG A 62 -4.64 5.04 -6.07
CA ARG A 62 -5.85 5.87 -6.28
C ARG A 62 -5.41 7.34 -6.42
N PRO A 63 -5.81 8.04 -7.50
CA PRO A 63 -5.53 9.47 -7.64
C PRO A 63 -6.01 10.17 -6.37
N ILE A 64 -5.19 11.08 -5.82
CA ILE A 64 -5.68 12.01 -4.81
C ILE A 64 -6.83 12.74 -5.51
N LYS A 65 -8.03 12.70 -4.94
CA LYS A 65 -9.04 13.69 -5.31
C LYS A 65 -8.41 15.02 -4.90
N LEU A 66 -7.83 15.73 -5.87
CA LEU A 66 -7.65 17.17 -5.74
C LEU A 66 -9.08 17.67 -5.57
N ASP A 67 -9.51 17.84 -4.33
CA ASP A 67 -10.73 18.55 -4.05
C ASP A 67 -10.54 19.89 -4.75
N THR A 68 -11.31 20.09 -5.82
CA THR A 68 -11.40 21.34 -6.55
C THR A 68 -11.69 22.43 -5.52
N LEU A 69 -10.64 23.18 -5.16
CA LEU A 69 -10.75 24.47 -4.48
C LEU A 69 -11.15 25.52 -5.52
#